data_AF-A0A9E1JB36-F1
#
_entry.id   AF-A0A9E1JB36-F1
#
_cell.length_a   1.000
_cell.length_b   1.000
_cell.length_c   1.000
_cell.angle_alpha   90.00
_cell.angle_beta   90.00
_cell.angle_gamma   90.00
#
_symmetry.space_group_name_H-M   'P 1'
#
loop_
_entity.id
_entity.type
_entity.pdbx_description
1 polymer ?
#
loop_
_entity_poly.entity_id
_entity_poly.type
_entity_poly.pdbx_seq_one_letter_code
_entity_poly.pdbx_strand_id
1 'polypeptide(L)' 'MLKVYGRNNSVNVQKVMWLIGELGLDHERLDVGGAFGQ' A
#
# COMPACT_ATOMS: atom_id res chain seq x y z
N MET A 1 -10.17 10.25 -1.01
CA MET A 1 -9.02 9.84 -1.83
C MET A 1 -8.05 9.10 -0.93
N LEU A 2 -8.04 7.76 -0.98
CA LEU A 2 -7.18 6.93 -0.15
C LEU A 2 -5.74 6.97 -0.69
N LYS A 3 -4.77 7.15 0.19
CA LYS A 3 -3.34 7.07 -0.15
C LYS A 3 -2.69 5.98 0.69
N VAL A 4 -2.03 5.03 0.04
CA VAL A 4 -1.35 3.91 0.70
C VAL A 4 0.14 4.09 0.55
N TYR A 5 0.80 4.38 1.67
CA TYR A 5 2.25 4.48 1.76
C TYR A 5 2.81 3.18 2.28
N GLY A 6 3.74 2.57 1.54
CA GLY A 6 4.57 1.52 2.09
C GLY A 6 5.25 0.66 1.05
N ARG A 7 6.14 -0.20 1.52
CA ARG A 7 7.02 -1.00 0.65
C ARG A 7 6.24 -1.95 -0.26
N ASN A 8 6.78 -2.19 -1.44
CA ASN A 8 6.26 -3.19 -2.37
C ASN A 8 6.27 -4.62 -1.80
N ASN A 9 7.22 -4.94 -0.91
CA ASN A 9 7.40 -6.24 -0.27
C ASN A 9 6.86 -6.33 1.16
N SER A 10 6.06 -5.35 1.61
CA SER A 10 5.45 -5.37 2.93
C SER A 10 4.20 -6.24 2.96
N VAL A 11 4.23 -7.33 3.73
CA VAL A 11 3.06 -8.20 3.96
C VAL A 11 1.89 -7.44 4.62
N ASN A 12 2.16 -6.38 5.38
CA ASN A 12 1.11 -5.57 6.00
C ASN A 12 0.45 -4.64 4.97
N VAL A 13 1.22 -4.08 4.03
CA VAL A 13 0.67 -3.30 2.91
C VAL A 13 -0.15 -4.21 2.00
N GLN A 14 0.31 -5.43 1.74
CA GLN A 14 -0.40 -6.39 0.89
C GLN A 14 -1.84 -6.66 1.37
N LYS A 15 -2.05 -6.83 2.68
CA LYS A 15 -3.39 -7.00 3.27
C LYS A 15 -4.31 -5.81 3.00
N VAL A 16 -3.77 -4.59 3.10
CA VAL A 16 -4.52 -3.36 2.80
C VAL A 16 -4.91 -3.32 1.32
N MET A 17 -3.98 -3.67 0.43
CA MET A 17 -4.24 -3.69 -1.01
C MET A 17 -5.28 -4.75 -1.40
N TRP A 18 -5.31 -5.90 -0.72
CA TRP A 18 -6.37 -6.89 -0.91
C TRP A 18 -7.74 -6.32 -0.56
N LEU A 19 -7.89 -5.73 0.64
CA LEU A 19 -9.17 -5.13 1.05
C LEU A 19 -9.63 -4.05 0.08
N ILE A 20 -8.72 -3.19 -0.37
CA ILE A 20 -9.02 -2.15 -1.36
C ILE A 20 -9.51 -2.74 -2.68
N GLY A 21 -8.88 -3.83 -3.16
CA GLY A 21 -9.29 -4.55 -4.36
C GLY A 21 -10.66 -5.20 -4.21
N GLU A 22 -10.92 -5.90 -3.11
CA GLU A 22 -12.21 -6.55 -2.81
C GLU A 22 -13.36 -5.54 -2.73
N LEU A 23 -13.09 -4.34 -2.21
CA LEU A 23 -14.09 -3.27 -2.07
C LEU A 23 -14.17 -2.32 -3.27
N GLY A 24 -13.31 -2.49 -4.28
CA GLY A 24 -13.29 -1.63 -5.48
C GLY A 24 -13.01 -0.15 -5.17
N LEU A 25 -12.15 0.14 -4.19
CA LEU A 25 -11.91 1.51 -3.73
C LEU A 25 -10.86 2.24 -4.58
N ASP A 26 -11.17 3.48 -4.97
CA ASP A 26 -10.20 4.40 -5.56
C ASP A 26 -9.09 4.73 -4.57
N HIS A 27 -7.85 4.49 -5.00
CA HIS A 27 -6.67 4.71 -4.17
C HIS A 27 -5.43 5.05 -5.01
N GLU A 28 -4.49 5.73 -4.37
CA GLU A 28 -3.15 5.98 -4.87
C GLU A 28 -2.16 5.18 -4.02
N ARG A 29 -1.20 4.50 -4.65
CA ARG A 29 -0.13 3.78 -3.95
C ARG A 29 1.20 4.48 -4.14
N LEU A 30 1.88 4.74 -3.02
CA LEU A 30 3.22 5.31 -2.99
C LEU A 30 4.16 4.34 -2.31
N ASP A 31 5.10 3.81 -3.08
CA ASP A 31 6.15 2.94 -2.56
C ASP A 31 7.17 3.77 -1.79
N VAL A 32 7.25 3.54 -0.49
CA VAL A 32 8.16 4.26 0.43
C VAL A 32 8.83 3.30 1.40
N GLY A 33 9.95 3.75 1.99
CA GLY A 33 10.56 3.12 3.14
C GLY A 33 11.49 1.94 2.86
N GLY A 34 12.13 1.78 1.70
CA GLY A 34 13.04 0.65 1.36
C GLY A 34 14.20 0.40 2.35
N ALA A 35 15.23 -0.35 1.94
CA ALA A 35 16.18 -1.01 2.86
C ALA A 35 16.73 -0.17 4.04
N PHE A 36 16.85 1.16 3.94
CA PHE A 36 17.18 2.03 5.07
C PHE A 36 16.54 3.44 4.99
N GLY A 37 15.40 3.62 4.30
CA GLY A 37 14.81 4.94 4.00
C GLY A 37 13.50 5.26 4.74
N GLN A 38 13.19 6.57 4.81
CA GLN A 38 11.83 7.11 4.69
C GLN A 38 11.27 6.73 3.31
#